data_AF-A0A841CRP8-F1
#
_entry.id   AF-A0A841CRP8-F1
#
_cell.length_a   1.000
_cell.length_b   1.000
_cell.length_c   1.000
_cell.angle_alpha   90.00
_cell.angle_beta   90.00
_cell.angle_gamma   90.00
#
_symmetry.space_group_name_H-M   'P 1'
#
loop_
_entity.id
_entity.type
_entity.pdbx_description
1 polymer ?
#
loop_
_entity_poly.entity_id
_entity_poly.type
_entity_poly.pdbx_seq_one_letter_code
_entity_poly.pdbx_strand_id
1 'polypeptide(L)'
;MERLAESSGGADALIDVMARNVTSGYDALRIAERLCADGREDEALTWLERGLADHEPDPRLRDLAAEIHLRAGRRDEAAAMLYANFAERPVLDAYRALRDAAAHDFPRWRDRALTLLSDTPPAKDPWWSGRSTLVEILLDEGDVEAAWQAAADGGCSAELRLRLARARAVTHPADAIPVLLRAADQAIEGRTRDSYRSAARLLSEAKRLSTRCDRDTDFHDHVTTLRHTHRTKWALRQEFDQAGLR
;
A
#
# COMPACT_ATOMS: atom_id res chain seq x y z
N MET A 1 -33.09 -0.85 25.95
CA MET A 1 -32.99 0.30 26.87
C MET A 1 -32.41 1.53 26.20
N GLU A 2 -31.47 1.40 25.25
CA GLU A 2 -30.93 2.54 24.46
C GLU A 2 -32.03 3.37 23.76
N ARG A 3 -32.96 2.74 23.02
CA ARG A 3 -34.09 3.44 22.34
C ARG A 3 -35.09 4.13 23.28
N LEU A 4 -35.11 3.79 24.57
CA LEU A 4 -35.99 4.41 25.56
C LEU A 4 -35.32 5.62 26.23
N ALA A 5 -33.99 5.59 26.41
CA ALA A 5 -33.22 6.70 26.98
C ALA A 5 -33.18 7.94 26.05
N GLU A 6 -33.11 7.73 24.73
CA GLU A 6 -33.20 8.82 23.74
C GLU A 6 -34.53 9.59 23.82
N SER A 7 -35.60 8.93 24.27
CA SER A 7 -36.95 9.52 24.30
C SER A 7 -37.27 10.33 25.58
N SER A 8 -36.43 10.27 26.62
CA SER A 8 -36.77 10.82 27.94
C SER A 8 -35.64 11.49 28.73
N GLY A 9 -34.36 11.40 28.29
CA GLY A 9 -33.22 11.95 29.06
C GLY A 9 -32.09 12.61 28.26
N GLY A 10 -32.23 12.77 26.93
CA GLY A 10 -31.18 13.39 26.10
C GLY A 10 -29.93 12.51 25.92
N ALA A 11 -28.86 13.10 25.39
CA ALA A 11 -27.60 12.40 25.09
C ALA A 11 -26.86 11.90 26.34
N ASP A 12 -26.94 12.65 27.45
CA ASP A 12 -26.28 12.30 28.73
C ASP A 12 -26.82 11.00 29.33
N ALA A 13 -28.13 10.80 29.32
CA ALA A 13 -28.72 9.57 29.84
C ALA A 13 -28.31 8.34 29.03
N LEU A 14 -28.06 8.50 27.72
CA LEU A 14 -27.55 7.42 26.87
C LEU A 14 -26.08 7.13 27.18
N ILE A 15 -25.24 8.18 27.32
CA ILE A 15 -23.84 8.05 27.70
C ILE A 15 -23.71 7.38 29.07
N ASP A 16 -24.52 7.75 30.06
CA ASP A 16 -24.54 7.13 31.39
C ASP A 16 -24.88 5.64 31.34
N VAL A 17 -25.83 5.25 30.48
CA VAL A 17 -26.19 3.83 30.30
C VAL A 17 -25.05 3.07 29.64
N MET A 18 -24.39 3.65 28.64
CA MET A 18 -23.26 3.03 27.94
C MET A 18 -22.02 2.91 28.84
N ALA A 19 -21.72 3.96 29.61
CA ALA A 19 -20.56 4.05 30.50
C ALA A 19 -20.60 3.02 31.64
N ARG A 20 -21.78 2.53 32.03
CA ARG A 20 -21.94 1.50 33.08
C ARG A 20 -21.41 0.13 32.67
N ASN A 21 -21.33 -0.17 31.37
CA ASN A 21 -20.96 -1.48 30.86
C ASN A 21 -20.01 -1.36 29.65
N VAL A 22 -18.87 -0.71 29.83
CA VAL A 22 -17.81 -0.71 28.82
C VAL A 22 -17.04 -2.01 28.92
N THR A 23 -17.17 -2.85 27.90
CA THR A 23 -16.54 -4.18 27.85
C THR A 23 -15.56 -4.33 26.70
N SER A 24 -15.49 -3.32 25.82
CA SER A 24 -14.64 -3.32 24.63
C SER A 24 -14.25 -1.91 24.20
N GLY A 25 -13.19 -1.81 23.40
CA GLY A 25 -12.81 -0.55 22.75
C GLY A 25 -13.91 0.00 21.84
N TYR A 26 -14.75 -0.88 21.27
CA TYR A 26 -15.92 -0.46 20.51
C TYR A 26 -16.96 0.28 21.35
N ASP A 27 -17.18 -0.13 22.60
CA ASP A 27 -18.10 0.58 23.50
C ASP A 27 -17.56 1.99 23.83
N ALA A 28 -16.26 2.09 24.08
CA ALA A 28 -15.58 3.38 24.28
C ALA A 28 -15.68 4.28 23.04
N LEU A 29 -15.50 3.72 21.84
CA LEU A 29 -15.66 4.44 20.57
C LEU A 29 -17.08 5.00 20.43
N ARG A 30 -18.11 4.19 20.66
CA ARG A 30 -19.51 4.64 20.55
C ARG A 30 -19.83 5.78 21.53
N ILE A 31 -19.29 5.73 22.75
CA ILE A 31 -19.45 6.83 23.72
C ILE A 31 -18.77 8.10 23.20
N ALA A 32 -17.53 7.98 22.69
CA ALA A 32 -16.78 9.11 22.15
C ALA A 32 -17.45 9.74 20.90
N GLU A 33 -17.99 8.93 20.00
CA GLU A 33 -18.77 9.41 18.85
C GLU A 33 -19.99 10.22 19.28
N ARG A 34 -20.70 9.75 20.32
CA ARG A 34 -21.86 10.47 20.86
C ARG A 34 -21.45 11.80 21.49
N LEU A 35 -20.38 11.82 22.28
CA LEU A 35 -19.82 13.03 22.86
C LEU A 35 -19.39 14.03 21.78
N CYS A 36 -18.78 13.56 20.68
CA CYS A 36 -18.44 14.40 19.54
C CYS A 36 -19.67 15.03 18.88
N ALA A 37 -20.77 14.29 18.75
CA ALA A 37 -22.02 14.80 18.19
C ALA A 37 -22.62 15.95 19.02
N ASP A 38 -22.31 16.00 20.32
CA ASP A 38 -22.72 17.06 21.24
C ASP A 38 -21.65 18.16 21.43
N GLY A 39 -20.54 18.11 20.67
CA GLY A 39 -19.43 19.09 20.77
C GLY A 39 -18.53 18.91 21.99
N ARG A 40 -18.63 17.78 22.72
CA ARG A 40 -17.87 17.48 23.95
C ARG A 40 -16.60 16.70 23.64
N GLU A 41 -15.75 17.30 22.82
CA GLU A 41 -14.55 16.66 22.25
C GLU A 41 -13.50 16.23 23.30
N ASP A 42 -13.29 17.01 24.37
CA ASP A 42 -12.32 16.65 25.41
C ASP A 42 -12.76 15.43 26.24
N GLU A 43 -14.06 15.30 26.49
CA GLU A 43 -14.62 14.10 27.13
C GLU A 43 -14.56 12.90 26.19
N ALA A 44 -14.78 13.11 24.89
CA ALA A 44 -14.60 12.06 23.89
C ALA A 44 -13.15 11.54 23.89
N LEU A 45 -12.15 12.43 23.92
CA LEU A 45 -10.73 12.03 24.03
C LEU A 45 -10.46 11.19 25.27
N THR A 46 -11.02 11.56 26.43
CA THR A 46 -10.86 10.78 27.68
C THR A 46 -11.38 9.35 27.50
N TRP A 47 -12.51 9.17 26.83
CA TRP A 47 -13.06 7.84 26.54
C TRP A 47 -12.22 7.07 25.52
N LEU A 48 -11.67 7.73 24.51
CA LEU A 48 -10.80 7.11 23.52
C LEU A 48 -9.48 6.64 24.14
N GLU A 49 -8.85 7.47 24.96
CA GLU A 49 -7.63 7.14 25.71
C GLU A 49 -7.87 5.93 26.61
N ARG A 50 -8.99 5.93 27.34
CA ARG A 50 -9.39 4.78 28.16
C ARG A 50 -9.62 3.53 27.32
N GLY A 51 -10.29 3.65 26.18
CA GLY A 51 -10.51 2.55 25.26
C GLY A 51 -9.20 1.93 24.74
N LEU A 52 -8.21 2.77 24.45
CA LEU A 52 -6.88 2.35 24.00
C LEU A 52 -6.02 1.72 25.11
N ALA A 53 -6.26 2.10 26.37
CA ALA A 53 -5.53 1.58 27.53
C ALA A 53 -6.11 0.27 28.06
N ASP A 54 -7.44 0.15 28.08
CA ASP A 54 -8.15 -0.93 28.77
C ASP A 54 -8.48 -2.13 27.83
N HIS A 55 -8.34 -1.96 26.51
CA HIS A 55 -8.79 -2.94 25.52
C HIS A 55 -7.75 -3.19 24.41
N GLU A 56 -8.03 -4.21 23.58
CA GLU A 56 -7.22 -4.52 22.42
C GLU A 56 -7.11 -3.30 21.49
N PRO A 57 -5.93 -3.03 20.90
CA PRO A 57 -5.75 -1.94 19.96
C PRO A 57 -6.82 -1.93 18.86
N ASP A 58 -7.61 -0.86 18.79
CA ASP A 58 -8.58 -0.63 17.72
C ASP A 58 -8.16 0.62 16.93
N PRO A 59 -7.84 0.49 15.64
CA PRO A 59 -7.41 1.63 14.84
C PRO A 59 -8.45 2.74 14.77
N ARG A 60 -9.75 2.39 14.88
CA ARG A 60 -10.85 3.36 14.83
C ARG A 60 -10.84 4.32 16.02
N LEU A 61 -10.37 3.87 17.18
CA LEU A 61 -10.19 4.74 18.35
C LEU A 61 -9.14 5.82 18.07
N ARG A 62 -8.01 5.42 17.45
CA ARG A 62 -6.94 6.34 17.08
C ARG A 62 -7.34 7.28 15.95
N ASP A 63 -8.11 6.79 14.98
CA ASP A 63 -8.64 7.61 13.88
C ASP A 63 -9.55 8.71 14.41
N LEU A 64 -10.52 8.38 15.28
CA LEU A 64 -11.41 9.40 15.88
C LEU A 64 -10.62 10.37 16.78
N ALA A 65 -9.65 9.88 17.55
CA ALA A 65 -8.78 10.75 18.36
C ALA A 65 -7.99 11.72 17.48
N ALA A 66 -7.44 11.24 16.36
CA ALA A 66 -6.74 12.08 15.39
C ALA A 66 -7.65 13.16 14.80
N GLU A 67 -8.89 12.82 14.43
CA GLU A 67 -9.87 13.79 13.93
C GLU A 67 -10.19 14.89 14.96
N ILE A 68 -10.37 14.53 16.23
CA ILE A 68 -10.57 15.50 17.32
C ILE A 68 -9.34 16.40 17.48
N HIS A 69 -8.14 15.82 17.50
CA HIS A 69 -6.90 16.59 17.59
C HIS A 69 -6.72 17.55 16.41
N LEU A 70 -7.04 17.13 15.18
CA LEU A 70 -6.98 17.97 13.99
C LEU A 70 -7.95 19.16 14.08
N ARG A 71 -9.20 18.94 14.52
CA ARG A 71 -10.18 20.03 14.73
C ARG A 71 -9.68 21.05 15.76
N ALA A 72 -8.99 20.58 16.79
CA ALA A 72 -8.37 21.43 17.82
C ALA A 72 -7.03 22.05 17.40
N GLY A 73 -6.53 21.82 16.17
CA GLY A 73 -5.23 22.32 15.70
C GLY A 73 -4.01 21.60 16.28
N ARG A 74 -4.22 20.53 17.05
CA ARG A 74 -3.21 19.68 17.70
C ARG A 74 -2.66 18.65 16.71
N ARG A 75 -1.95 19.13 15.68
CA ARG A 75 -1.50 18.28 14.56
C ARG A 75 -0.50 17.20 14.97
N ASP A 76 0.36 17.48 15.95
CA ASP A 76 1.39 16.50 16.33
C ASP A 76 0.78 15.29 17.04
N GLU A 77 -0.22 15.55 17.90
CA GLU A 77 -1.00 14.54 18.59
C GLU A 77 -1.81 13.71 17.59
N ALA A 78 -2.43 14.35 16.60
CA ALA A 78 -3.13 13.64 15.53
C ALA A 78 -2.17 12.75 14.71
N ALA A 79 -1.02 13.28 14.33
CA ALA A 79 0.00 12.52 13.61
C ALA A 79 0.54 11.35 14.45
N ALA A 80 0.68 11.51 15.77
CA ALA A 80 1.07 10.42 16.66
C ALA A 80 0.05 9.27 16.68
N MET A 81 -1.25 9.58 16.71
CA MET A 81 -2.31 8.58 16.65
C MET A 81 -2.28 7.81 15.33
N LEU A 82 -2.17 8.52 14.20
CA LEU A 82 -2.13 7.90 12.87
C LEU A 82 -0.83 7.15 12.62
N TYR A 83 0.30 7.61 13.16
CA TYR A 83 1.56 6.88 13.11
C TYR A 83 1.46 5.56 13.88
N ALA A 84 0.78 5.52 15.02
CA ALA A 84 0.55 4.27 15.75
C ALA A 84 -0.28 3.27 14.92
N ASN A 85 -1.33 3.74 14.24
CA ASN A 85 -2.09 2.90 13.29
C ASN A 85 -1.21 2.38 12.15
N PHE A 86 -0.40 3.26 11.55
CA PHE A 86 0.55 2.88 10.52
C PHE A 86 1.59 1.87 11.03
N ALA A 87 2.13 2.06 12.23
CA ALA A 87 3.15 1.19 12.79
C ALA A 87 2.63 -0.23 13.07
N GLU A 88 1.36 -0.33 13.49
CA GLU A 88 0.68 -1.60 13.73
C GLU A 88 0.37 -2.33 12.42
N ARG A 89 -0.11 -1.60 11.40
CA ARG A 89 -0.39 -2.15 10.08
C ARG A 89 0.15 -1.23 8.97
N PRO A 90 1.43 -1.40 8.58
CA PRO A 90 2.04 -0.54 7.58
C PRO A 90 1.44 -0.78 6.19
N VAL A 91 0.59 0.15 5.76
CA VAL A 91 -0.05 0.19 4.44
C VAL A 91 -0.07 1.60 3.89
N LEU A 92 -0.16 1.73 2.56
CA LEU A 92 -0.09 3.03 1.87
C LEU A 92 -1.18 4.01 2.34
N ASP A 93 -2.42 3.54 2.58
CA ASP A 93 -3.50 4.43 2.99
C ASP A 93 -3.30 5.02 4.39
N ALA A 94 -2.77 4.23 5.34
CA ALA A 94 -2.39 4.73 6.66
C ALA A 94 -1.23 5.73 6.58
N TYR A 95 -0.27 5.52 5.68
CA TYR A 95 0.81 6.47 5.41
C TYR A 95 0.30 7.80 4.85
N ARG A 96 -0.67 7.74 3.92
CA ARG A 96 -1.31 8.95 3.35
C ARG A 96 -2.08 9.72 4.41
N ALA A 97 -2.86 9.03 5.25
CA ALA A 97 -3.57 9.66 6.37
C ALA A 97 -2.59 10.36 7.32
N LEU A 98 -1.49 9.71 7.67
CA LEU A 98 -0.41 10.31 8.47
C LEU A 98 0.19 11.54 7.78
N ARG A 99 0.47 11.48 6.48
CA ARG A 99 0.99 12.60 5.68
C ARG A 99 0.09 13.80 5.73
N ASP A 100 -1.20 13.58 5.51
CA ASP A 100 -2.20 14.66 5.45
C ASP A 100 -2.39 15.31 6.82
N ALA A 101 -2.39 14.52 7.91
CA ALA A 101 -2.51 15.04 9.27
C ALA A 101 -1.28 15.85 9.73
N ALA A 102 -0.08 15.35 9.43
CA ALA A 102 1.17 15.97 9.87
C ALA A 102 1.48 17.28 9.12
N ALA A 103 1.04 17.40 7.86
CA ALA A 103 1.25 18.58 7.01
C ALA A 103 2.74 19.02 7.00
N HIS A 104 3.07 20.19 7.56
CA HIS A 104 4.44 20.72 7.56
C HIS A 104 5.44 19.88 8.37
N ASP A 105 4.98 19.16 9.39
CA ASP A 105 5.81 18.30 10.24
C ASP A 105 6.00 16.89 9.64
N PHE A 106 5.38 16.63 8.49
CA PHE A 106 5.46 15.34 7.83
C PHE A 106 6.88 14.81 7.61
N PRO A 107 7.92 15.61 7.27
CA PRO A 107 9.28 15.07 7.09
C PRO A 107 9.78 14.26 8.29
N ARG A 108 9.48 14.68 9.52
CA ARG A 108 9.82 13.95 10.75
C ARG A 108 9.12 12.60 10.83
N TRP A 109 7.84 12.57 10.48
CA TRP A 109 7.01 11.36 10.51
C TRP A 109 7.33 10.39 9.37
N ARG A 110 7.65 10.95 8.19
CA ARG A 110 8.15 10.22 7.02
C ARG A 110 9.42 9.45 7.37
N ASP A 111 10.41 10.10 7.96
CA ASP A 111 11.68 9.43 8.30
C ASP A 111 11.44 8.25 9.24
N ARG A 112 10.60 8.43 10.27
CA ARG A 112 10.22 7.34 11.20
C ARG A 112 9.52 6.20 10.47
N ALA A 113 8.56 6.50 9.59
CA ALA A 113 7.81 5.51 8.84
C ALA A 113 8.70 4.72 7.87
N LEU A 114 9.63 5.39 7.18
CA LEU A 114 10.57 4.74 6.27
C LEU A 114 11.61 3.89 7.02
N THR A 115 12.08 4.34 8.19
CA THR A 115 12.93 3.51 9.06
C THR A 115 12.22 2.23 9.48
N LEU A 116 10.98 2.34 9.98
CA LEU A 116 10.18 1.18 10.38
C LEU A 116 10.05 0.15 9.23
N LEU A 117 9.78 0.63 8.02
CA LEU A 117 9.63 -0.23 6.85
C LEU A 117 10.97 -0.81 6.35
N SER A 118 12.06 -0.06 6.49
CA SER A 118 13.40 -0.52 6.09
C SER A 118 13.91 -1.66 6.97
N ASP A 119 13.51 -1.67 8.24
CA ASP A 119 13.81 -2.75 9.20
C ASP A 119 13.00 -4.03 8.91
N THR A 120 12.01 -3.98 8.03
CA THR A 120 11.28 -5.19 7.60
C THR A 120 12.25 -6.12 6.88
N PRO A 121 12.34 -7.40 7.31
CA PRO A 121 13.28 -8.34 6.72
C PRO A 121 13.00 -8.51 5.22
N PRO A 122 14.05 -8.71 4.41
CA PRO A 122 13.87 -8.97 2.99
C PRO A 122 13.01 -10.21 2.79
N ALA A 123 12.22 -10.23 1.71
CA ALA A 123 11.47 -11.42 1.33
C ALA A 123 12.45 -12.59 1.13
N LYS A 124 12.35 -13.63 1.98
CA LYS A 124 13.10 -14.87 1.80
C LYS A 124 12.51 -15.73 0.68
N ASP A 125 11.21 -15.59 0.44
CA ASP A 125 10.45 -16.34 -0.56
C ASP A 125 9.68 -15.41 -1.51
N PRO A 126 9.49 -15.80 -2.78
CA PRO A 126 8.71 -15.01 -3.76
C PRO A 126 7.24 -14.74 -3.37
N TRP A 127 6.72 -15.46 -2.38
CA TRP A 127 5.35 -15.32 -1.86
C TRP A 127 5.26 -14.31 -0.72
N TRP A 128 6.38 -13.88 -0.15
CA TRP A 128 6.41 -12.83 0.86
C TRP A 128 6.47 -11.46 0.19
N SER A 129 5.62 -10.54 0.60
CA SER A 129 5.57 -9.18 0.05
C SER A 129 6.81 -8.35 0.37
N GLY A 130 7.77 -8.85 1.14
CA GLY A 130 9.07 -8.19 1.39
C GLY A 130 8.90 -6.72 1.77
N ARG A 131 9.62 -5.85 1.08
CA ARG A 131 9.50 -4.39 1.23
C ARG A 131 8.45 -3.76 0.30
N SER A 132 7.38 -4.47 -0.07
CA SER A 132 6.35 -3.94 -1.00
C SER A 132 5.71 -2.66 -0.49
N THR A 133 5.35 -2.58 0.79
CA THR A 133 4.78 -1.34 1.36
C THR A 133 5.76 -0.16 1.22
N LEU A 134 7.06 -0.38 1.46
CA LEU A 134 8.08 0.65 1.29
C LEU A 134 8.16 1.13 -0.16
N VAL A 135 8.19 0.18 -1.10
CA VAL A 135 8.24 0.48 -2.53
C VAL A 135 6.97 1.22 -2.99
N GLU A 136 5.79 0.83 -2.50
CA GLU A 136 4.52 1.53 -2.79
C GLU A 136 4.53 2.97 -2.31
N ILE A 137 5.01 3.21 -1.08
CA ILE A 137 5.12 4.54 -0.50
C ILE A 137 6.10 5.41 -1.29
N LEU A 138 7.30 4.89 -1.59
CA LEU A 138 8.30 5.65 -2.34
C LEU A 138 7.81 5.97 -3.77
N LEU A 139 7.07 5.07 -4.40
CA LEU A 139 6.41 5.34 -5.69
C LEU A 139 5.29 6.39 -5.58
N ASP A 140 4.52 6.40 -4.49
CA ASP A 140 3.50 7.42 -4.23
C ASP A 140 4.11 8.81 -4.05
N GLU A 141 5.29 8.88 -3.44
CA GLU A 141 6.07 10.12 -3.30
C GLU A 141 6.80 10.54 -4.58
N GLY A 142 6.82 9.68 -5.60
CA GLY A 142 7.55 9.91 -6.85
C GLY A 142 9.06 9.65 -6.76
N ASP A 143 9.56 9.12 -5.64
CA ASP A 143 10.96 8.74 -5.47
C ASP A 143 11.23 7.36 -6.08
N VAL A 144 11.27 7.33 -7.42
CA VAL A 144 11.45 6.12 -8.21
C VAL A 144 12.84 5.49 -7.97
N GLU A 145 13.86 6.30 -7.68
CA GLU A 145 15.21 5.80 -7.41
C GLU A 145 15.24 5.05 -6.06
N ALA A 146 14.75 5.68 -4.99
CA ALA A 146 14.69 5.00 -3.69
C ALA A 146 13.79 3.76 -3.73
N ALA A 147 12.65 3.84 -4.45
CA ALA A 147 11.78 2.68 -4.66
C ALA A 147 12.50 1.53 -5.36
N TRP A 148 13.37 1.84 -6.33
CA TRP A 148 14.19 0.86 -7.04
C TRP A 148 15.19 0.16 -6.12
N GLN A 149 15.92 0.92 -5.31
CA GLN A 149 16.88 0.37 -4.35
C GLN A 149 16.16 -0.48 -3.28
N ALA A 150 15.05 0.00 -2.73
CA ALA A 150 14.26 -0.73 -1.75
C ALA A 150 13.78 -2.10 -2.28
N ALA A 151 13.34 -2.14 -3.55
CA ALA A 151 12.93 -3.38 -4.20
C ALA A 151 14.10 -4.32 -4.49
N ALA A 152 15.29 -3.79 -4.79
CA ALA A 152 16.50 -4.58 -5.02
C ALA A 152 16.99 -5.24 -3.73
N ASP A 153 16.98 -4.49 -2.62
CA ASP A 153 17.46 -4.96 -1.31
C ASP A 153 16.48 -5.91 -0.62
N GLY A 154 15.19 -5.59 -0.67
CA GLY A 154 14.16 -6.23 0.15
C GLY A 154 13.19 -7.14 -0.61
N GLY A 155 13.21 -7.09 -1.94
CA GLY A 155 12.19 -7.66 -2.78
C GLY A 155 10.84 -6.94 -2.69
N CYS A 156 9.99 -7.18 -3.67
CA CYS A 156 8.59 -6.76 -3.68
C CYS A 156 7.75 -7.76 -4.50
N SER A 157 6.43 -7.60 -4.45
CA SER A 157 5.50 -8.40 -5.25
C SER A 157 5.79 -8.28 -6.75
N ALA A 158 5.44 -9.30 -7.54
CA ALA A 158 5.68 -9.30 -8.98
C ALA A 158 4.93 -8.16 -9.70
N GLU A 159 3.70 -7.88 -9.28
CA GLU A 159 2.90 -6.78 -9.81
C GLU A 159 3.54 -5.42 -9.52
N LEU A 160 3.96 -5.19 -8.27
CA LEU A 160 4.60 -3.95 -7.88
C LEU A 160 5.95 -3.76 -8.59
N ARG A 161 6.72 -4.83 -8.76
CA ARG A 161 7.98 -4.82 -9.52
C ARG A 161 7.77 -4.37 -10.97
N LEU A 162 6.69 -4.82 -11.61
CA LEU A 162 6.33 -4.37 -12.97
C LEU A 162 5.95 -2.89 -13.00
N ARG A 163 5.14 -2.43 -12.06
CA ARG A 163 4.78 -1.00 -11.95
C ARG A 163 6.02 -0.14 -11.72
N LEU A 164 6.93 -0.57 -10.85
CA LEU A 164 8.20 0.09 -10.56
C LEU A 164 9.11 0.14 -11.81
N ALA A 165 9.24 -0.97 -12.55
CA ALA A 165 10.02 -0.99 -13.79
C ALA A 165 9.48 0.01 -14.82
N ARG A 166 8.16 0.12 -14.96
CA ARG A 166 7.54 1.12 -15.85
C ARG A 166 7.83 2.55 -15.42
N ALA A 167 7.75 2.84 -14.12
CA ALA A 167 8.11 4.15 -13.58
C ALA A 167 9.60 4.46 -13.83
N ARG A 168 10.47 3.48 -13.59
CA ARG A 168 11.93 3.58 -13.82
C ARG A 168 12.27 3.81 -15.29
N ALA A 169 11.49 3.24 -16.21
CA ALA A 169 11.76 3.33 -17.65
C ALA A 169 11.67 4.76 -18.23
N VAL A 170 11.12 5.71 -17.48
CA VAL A 170 11.09 7.12 -17.87
C VAL A 170 12.51 7.69 -17.90
N THR A 171 13.29 7.44 -16.86
CA THR A 171 14.67 7.95 -16.71
C THR A 171 15.73 6.92 -17.07
N HIS A 172 15.48 5.63 -16.79
CA HIS A 172 16.41 4.53 -17.00
C HIS A 172 15.71 3.36 -17.73
N PRO A 173 15.40 3.52 -19.04
CA PRO A 173 14.70 2.51 -19.83
C PRO A 173 15.40 1.15 -19.87
N ALA A 174 16.74 1.13 -19.78
CA ALA A 174 17.53 -0.11 -19.79
C ALA A 174 17.25 -1.02 -18.58
N ASP A 175 16.96 -0.46 -17.40
CA ASP A 175 16.73 -1.20 -16.15
C ASP A 175 15.40 -1.98 -16.19
N ALA A 176 14.42 -1.45 -16.92
CA ALA A 176 13.08 -2.03 -17.01
C ALA A 176 13.00 -3.24 -17.94
N ILE A 177 13.85 -3.30 -18.98
CA ILE A 177 13.88 -4.38 -19.98
C ILE A 177 13.99 -5.76 -19.31
N PRO A 178 15.02 -6.07 -18.48
CA PRO A 178 15.16 -7.40 -17.89
C PRO A 178 13.98 -7.78 -16.98
N VAL A 179 13.34 -6.80 -16.34
CA VAL A 179 12.14 -7.05 -15.51
C VAL A 179 10.95 -7.47 -16.37
N LEU A 180 10.71 -6.75 -17.48
CA LEU A 180 9.63 -7.06 -18.42
C LEU A 180 9.82 -8.42 -19.10
N LEU A 181 11.06 -8.74 -19.51
CA LEU A 181 11.39 -10.04 -20.10
C LEU A 181 11.12 -11.18 -19.13
N ARG A 182 11.61 -11.08 -17.88
CA ARG A 182 11.36 -12.09 -16.85
C ARG A 182 9.87 -12.29 -16.56
N ALA A 183 9.10 -11.19 -16.50
CA ALA A 183 7.67 -11.27 -16.28
C ALA A 183 6.93 -11.90 -17.48
N ALA A 184 7.41 -11.68 -18.71
CA ALA A 184 6.88 -12.35 -19.88
C ALA A 184 7.13 -13.86 -19.81
N ASP A 185 8.33 -14.28 -19.42
CA ASP A 185 8.68 -15.70 -19.24
C ASP A 185 7.75 -16.37 -18.22
N GLN A 186 7.55 -15.74 -17.06
CA GLN A 186 6.62 -16.22 -16.03
C GLN A 186 5.17 -16.28 -16.55
N ALA A 187 4.73 -15.29 -17.32
CA ALA A 187 3.40 -15.33 -17.92
C ALA A 187 3.24 -16.52 -18.90
N ILE A 188 4.28 -16.91 -19.62
CA ILE A 188 4.22 -18.07 -20.54
C ILE A 188 4.05 -19.41 -19.78
N GLU A 189 4.46 -19.47 -18.53
CA GLU A 189 4.25 -20.64 -17.66
C GLU A 189 2.78 -20.85 -17.28
N GLY A 190 1.96 -19.79 -17.32
CA GLY A 190 0.54 -19.85 -16.99
C GLY A 190 -0.32 -20.72 -17.93
N ARG A 191 0.21 -21.13 -19.10
CA ARG A 191 -0.39 -22.09 -20.05
C ARG A 191 -1.83 -21.80 -20.52
N THR A 192 -2.38 -20.62 -20.26
CA THR A 192 -3.65 -20.16 -20.81
C THR A 192 -3.44 -19.18 -21.96
N ARG A 193 -4.47 -19.00 -22.78
CA ARG A 193 -4.43 -18.02 -23.87
C ARG A 193 -4.26 -16.59 -23.34
N ASP A 194 -4.87 -16.27 -22.20
CA ASP A 194 -4.73 -14.96 -21.58
C ASP A 194 -3.31 -14.74 -21.03
N SER A 195 -2.68 -15.77 -20.46
CA SER A 195 -1.29 -15.68 -20.03
C SER A 195 -0.34 -15.43 -21.21
N TYR A 196 -0.59 -16.04 -22.37
CA TYR A 196 0.20 -15.77 -23.59
C TYR A 196 -0.02 -14.37 -24.15
N ARG A 197 -1.26 -13.86 -24.10
CA ARG A 197 -1.57 -12.46 -24.46
C ARG A 197 -0.84 -11.48 -23.55
N SER A 198 -0.81 -11.75 -22.25
CA SER A 198 -0.06 -10.95 -21.27
C SER A 198 1.45 -10.98 -21.56
N ALA A 199 2.02 -12.16 -21.87
CA ALA A 199 3.42 -12.28 -22.26
C ALA A 199 3.74 -11.46 -23.52
N ALA A 200 2.91 -11.55 -24.57
CA ALA A 200 3.09 -10.79 -25.80
C ALA A 200 3.03 -9.26 -25.56
N ARG A 201 2.15 -8.80 -24.67
CA ARG A 201 2.09 -7.38 -24.25
C ARG A 201 3.38 -6.93 -23.56
N LEU A 202 3.88 -7.72 -22.61
CA LEU A 202 5.13 -7.43 -21.89
C LEU A 202 6.34 -7.41 -22.84
N LEU A 203 6.44 -8.36 -23.77
CA LEU A 203 7.50 -8.39 -24.78
C LEU A 203 7.41 -7.20 -25.74
N SER A 204 6.21 -6.78 -26.12
CA SER A 204 6.01 -5.59 -26.97
C SER A 204 6.47 -4.31 -26.27
N GLU A 205 6.24 -4.21 -24.96
CA GLU A 205 6.73 -3.12 -24.13
C GLU A 205 8.25 -3.13 -24.03
N ALA A 206 8.85 -4.30 -23.75
CA ALA A 206 10.29 -4.50 -23.72
C ALA A 206 10.95 -4.13 -25.06
N LYS A 207 10.35 -4.54 -26.20
CA LYS A 207 10.82 -4.16 -27.55
C LYS A 207 10.97 -2.65 -27.70
N ARG A 208 9.94 -1.89 -27.31
CA ARG A 208 9.95 -0.42 -27.42
C ARG A 208 11.06 0.20 -26.56
N LEU A 209 11.31 -0.35 -25.37
CA LEU A 209 12.39 0.12 -24.50
C LEU A 209 13.77 -0.28 -25.05
N SER A 210 13.91 -1.49 -25.60
CA SER A 210 15.15 -1.94 -26.24
C SER A 210 15.54 -1.07 -27.43
N THR A 211 14.59 -0.71 -28.30
CA THR A 211 14.84 0.20 -29.42
C THR A 211 15.25 1.61 -28.95
N ARG A 212 14.70 2.10 -27.82
CA ARG A 212 15.12 3.38 -27.24
C ARG A 212 16.54 3.35 -26.64
N CYS A 213 17.07 2.16 -26.37
CA CYS A 213 18.36 1.94 -25.72
C CYS A 213 19.42 1.37 -26.67
N ASP A 214 19.14 1.27 -27.97
CA ASP A 214 19.99 0.59 -28.96
C ASP A 214 20.33 -0.88 -28.58
N ARG A 215 19.40 -1.57 -27.89
CA ARG A 215 19.53 -2.98 -27.45
C ARG A 215 18.61 -3.92 -28.22
N ASP A 216 18.34 -3.62 -29.48
CA ASP A 216 17.47 -4.45 -30.32
C ASP A 216 18.03 -5.85 -30.52
N THR A 217 19.35 -6.02 -30.63
CA THR A 217 19.99 -7.34 -30.82
C THR A 217 19.69 -8.28 -29.66
N ASP A 218 19.93 -7.83 -28.42
CA ASP A 218 19.71 -8.62 -27.20
C ASP A 218 18.23 -9.02 -27.07
N PHE A 219 17.33 -8.13 -27.45
CA PHE A 219 15.90 -8.40 -27.47
C PHE A 219 15.51 -9.47 -28.49
N HIS A 220 16.02 -9.38 -29.73
CA HIS A 220 15.73 -10.37 -30.77
C HIS A 220 16.29 -11.75 -30.42
N ASP A 221 17.49 -11.82 -29.83
CA ASP A 221 18.09 -13.08 -29.37
C ASP A 221 17.24 -13.75 -28.29
N HIS A 222 16.72 -12.95 -27.35
CA HIS A 222 15.83 -13.43 -26.31
C HIS A 222 14.49 -13.95 -26.88
N VAL A 223 13.82 -13.18 -27.76
CA VAL A 223 12.57 -13.62 -28.41
C VAL A 223 12.79 -14.88 -29.26
N THR A 224 13.90 -14.96 -29.98
CA THR A 224 14.27 -16.15 -30.77
C THR A 224 14.42 -17.38 -29.88
N THR A 225 15.09 -17.23 -28.74
CA THR A 225 15.24 -18.29 -27.73
C THR A 225 13.88 -18.73 -27.18
N LEU A 226 12.97 -17.79 -26.88
CA LEU A 226 11.62 -18.12 -26.42
C LEU A 226 10.81 -18.89 -27.45
N ARG A 227 10.88 -18.47 -28.72
CA ARG A 227 10.19 -19.18 -29.82
C ARG A 227 10.72 -20.59 -30.01
N HIS A 228 12.03 -20.79 -29.91
CA HIS A 228 12.65 -22.11 -30.00
C HIS A 228 12.22 -23.02 -28.83
N THR A 229 12.32 -22.51 -27.60
CA THR A 229 11.93 -23.23 -26.37
C THR A 229 10.44 -23.60 -26.35
N HIS A 230 9.58 -22.76 -26.92
CA HIS A 230 8.13 -22.95 -26.92
C HIS A 230 7.54 -23.28 -28.30
N ARG A 231 8.33 -23.93 -29.18
CA ARG A 231 7.92 -24.27 -30.56
C ARG A 231 6.62 -25.07 -30.68
N THR A 232 6.30 -25.86 -29.66
CA THR A 232 5.10 -26.73 -29.60
C THR A 232 3.83 -25.99 -29.18
N LYS A 233 3.95 -24.79 -28.58
CA LYS A 233 2.82 -24.02 -28.08
C LYS A 233 2.23 -23.15 -29.20
N TRP A 234 1.35 -23.73 -30.02
CA TRP A 234 0.73 -23.02 -31.17
C TRP A 234 0.05 -21.70 -30.78
N ALA A 235 -0.73 -21.69 -29.70
CA ALA A 235 -1.44 -20.48 -29.25
C ALA A 235 -0.49 -19.35 -28.83
N LEU A 236 0.66 -19.67 -28.24
CA LEU A 236 1.69 -18.68 -27.90
C LEU A 236 2.31 -18.07 -29.16
N ARG A 237 2.65 -18.92 -30.15
CA ARG A 237 3.20 -18.47 -31.43
C ARG A 237 2.25 -17.53 -32.16
N GLN A 238 0.95 -17.85 -32.17
CA GLN A 238 -0.07 -17.00 -32.76
C GLN A 238 -0.08 -15.59 -32.13
N GLU A 239 -0.03 -15.50 -30.80
CA GLU A 239 -0.01 -14.20 -30.12
C GLU A 239 1.30 -13.43 -30.36
N PHE A 240 2.45 -14.12 -30.47
CA PHE A 240 3.73 -13.48 -30.81
C PHE A 240 3.75 -12.95 -32.25
N ASP A 241 3.25 -13.73 -33.20
CA ASP A 241 3.16 -13.34 -34.61
C ASP A 241 2.22 -12.13 -34.76
N GLN A 242 1.08 -12.13 -34.06
CA GLN A 242 0.14 -11.00 -34.03
C GLN A 242 0.76 -9.73 -33.40
N ALA A 243 1.63 -9.88 -32.41
CA ALA A 243 2.34 -8.78 -31.76
C ALA A 243 3.57 -8.29 -32.55
N GLY A 244 3.90 -8.89 -33.70
CA GLY A 244 5.08 -8.52 -34.48
C GLY A 244 6.41 -8.84 -33.78
N LEU A 245 6.40 -9.87 -32.92
CA LEU A 245 7.55 -10.40 -32.19
C LEU A 245 8.16 -11.54 -33.01
N ARG A 246 9.02 -11.15 -33.96
CA ARG A 246 9.74 -12.06 -34.86
C ARG A 246 11.10 -12.39 -34.29
#